data_AF-A0A7W5CGV9-F1
#
_entry.id   AF-A0A7W5CGV9-F1
#
_cell.length_a   1.000
_cell.length_b   1.000
_cell.length_c   1.000
_cell.angle_alpha   90.00
_cell.angle_beta   90.00
_cell.angle_gamma   90.00
#
_symmetry.space_group_name_H-M   'P 1'
#
loop_
_entity.id
_entity.type
_entity.pdbx_description
1 polymer ?
#
loop_
_entity_poly.entity_id
_entity_poly.type
_entity_poly.pdbx_seq_one_letter_code
_entity_poly.pdbx_strand_id
1 'polypeptide(L)'
;MTQLVPTARRSPARRIPFAVAAAAASSAAIVLLAAAPAQAAATVVTLEGQDAAAAANYLVGEHVSLPSAALSLGRAVQAGTVDSLDLGLPSGAFTGVALSTGSLRAANPAAAGDVDFTSSSLVGPNTKLTTTGDLGGPGSALLESSFAATTYDAAELRLTVVPEGDKLAIVYHIGSEEYAGWAERDYTDAFGVYVGGRLCSTLGDVPVGVTSINADTRPQSYVSNLTADGAPGEADTEMNGYSVALTCTAAVTPGQPVEVVAAVADTVDGQLDSTLLLAANGITSVPGPVQPSPSPTEAQPAASPSATSVPVPASVNGPAAGGTTRPGSPLAVTGVDSASLVTGVGLAVAAVGAGAAALVISRRRRTAREVSEQ
;
A
#
# COMPACT_ATOMS: atom_id res chain seq x y z
N MET A 1 -12.90 95.34 4.80
CA MET A 1 -14.24 95.48 5.41
C MET A 1 -15.05 94.25 5.03
N THR A 2 -15.92 93.64 5.80
CA THR A 2 -16.23 93.53 7.25
C THR A 2 -17.36 92.49 7.27
N GLN A 3 -17.49 91.72 8.35
CA GLN A 3 -18.45 90.60 8.48
C GLN A 3 -19.91 90.95 8.19
N LEU A 4 -20.72 89.92 7.88
CA LEU A 4 -22.16 89.90 8.13
C LEU A 4 -22.66 88.50 8.53
N VAL A 5 -22.91 88.34 9.83
CA VAL A 5 -23.81 87.38 10.51
C VAL A 5 -24.50 88.28 11.56
N PRO A 6 -25.85 88.35 11.71
CA PRO A 6 -26.78 87.25 12.02
C PRO A 6 -28.08 87.33 11.14
N THR A 7 -29.26 86.76 11.40
CA THR A 7 -29.88 86.14 12.60
C THR A 7 -30.95 85.10 12.22
N ALA A 8 -31.30 84.20 13.13
CA ALA A 8 -32.35 83.19 12.94
C ALA A 8 -33.80 83.72 13.07
N ARG A 9 -34.76 83.05 12.42
CA ARG A 9 -36.15 82.93 12.90
C ARG A 9 -36.66 81.50 12.77
N ARG A 10 -37.31 81.02 13.83
CA ARG A 10 -37.97 79.70 13.92
C ARG A 10 -39.40 79.77 13.36
N SER A 11 -39.89 78.64 12.84
CA SER A 11 -41.32 78.31 12.74
C SER A 11 -41.52 76.79 12.88
N PRO A 12 -42.71 76.29 13.26
CA PRO A 12 -42.82 75.14 14.16
C PRO A 12 -43.00 73.77 13.48
N ALA A 13 -42.75 72.74 14.27
CA ALA A 13 -42.86 71.33 13.88
C ALA A 13 -44.32 70.89 13.62
N ARG A 14 -44.48 69.96 12.66
CA ARG A 14 -45.61 69.03 12.62
C ARG A 14 -45.06 67.61 12.70
N ARG A 15 -45.43 66.88 13.75
CA ARG A 15 -44.97 65.51 14.02
C ARG A 15 -45.70 64.53 13.11
N ILE A 16 -44.96 63.62 12.46
CA ILE A 16 -45.50 62.37 11.90
C ILE A 16 -44.79 61.23 12.64
N PRO A 17 -45.51 60.31 13.30
CA PRO A 17 -44.89 59.22 14.04
C PRO A 17 -44.52 58.08 13.09
N PHE A 18 -43.30 58.10 12.55
CA PHE A 18 -42.70 56.87 12.03
C PHE A 18 -42.14 56.06 13.19
N ALA A 19 -42.97 55.16 13.71
CA ALA A 19 -42.49 54.05 14.53
C ALA A 19 -41.65 53.15 13.62
N VAL A 20 -40.33 53.27 13.70
CA VAL A 20 -39.42 52.30 13.08
C VAL A 20 -39.52 51.02 13.90
N ALA A 21 -40.39 50.12 13.48
CA ALA A 21 -40.38 48.74 13.94
C ALA A 21 -39.07 48.10 13.45
N ALA A 22 -38.08 48.03 14.32
CA ALA A 22 -36.85 47.30 14.08
C ALA A 22 -37.17 45.79 14.08
N ALA A 23 -37.64 45.30 12.94
CA ALA A 23 -37.75 43.88 12.66
C ALA A 23 -36.32 43.32 12.53
N ALA A 24 -35.75 42.94 13.68
CA ALA A 24 -34.52 42.17 13.74
C ALA A 24 -34.82 40.75 13.21
N ALA A 25 -34.83 40.62 11.88
CA ALA A 25 -34.82 39.33 11.21
C ALA A 25 -33.45 38.68 11.45
N SER A 26 -33.31 38.03 12.59
CA SER A 26 -32.17 37.15 12.90
C SER A 26 -32.22 35.96 11.96
N SER A 27 -31.65 36.12 10.76
CA SER A 27 -31.34 35.01 9.86
C SER A 27 -30.29 34.13 10.53
N ALA A 28 -30.76 33.18 11.34
CA ALA A 28 -29.94 32.09 11.83
C ALA A 28 -29.58 31.20 10.63
N ALA A 29 -28.48 31.55 9.97
CA ALA A 29 -27.82 30.70 9.00
C ALA A 29 -27.29 29.48 9.75
N ILE A 30 -28.10 28.42 9.82
CA ILE A 30 -27.66 27.11 10.27
C ILE A 30 -26.70 26.60 9.20
N VAL A 31 -25.42 26.88 9.39
CA VAL A 31 -24.34 26.17 8.70
C VAL A 31 -24.37 24.76 9.26
N LEU A 32 -25.09 23.86 8.56
CA LEU A 32 -24.85 22.44 8.68
C LEU A 32 -23.45 22.19 8.14
N LEU A 33 -22.47 22.22 9.04
CA LEU A 33 -21.22 21.50 8.83
C LEU A 33 -21.62 20.02 8.76
N ALA A 34 -21.82 19.53 7.53
CA ALA A 34 -21.81 18.11 7.28
C ALA A 34 -20.40 17.64 7.66
N ALA A 35 -20.27 17.06 8.85
CA ALA A 35 -19.11 16.24 9.15
C ALA A 35 -19.11 15.15 8.08
N ALA A 36 -18.17 15.22 7.14
CA ALA A 36 -17.82 14.05 6.36
C ALA A 36 -17.57 12.91 7.35
N PRO A 37 -18.06 11.68 7.08
CA PRO A 37 -17.68 10.56 7.92
C PRO A 37 -16.16 10.52 7.94
N ALA A 38 -15.56 10.62 9.12
CA ALA A 38 -14.15 10.32 9.26
C ALA A 38 -14.02 8.81 9.02
N GLN A 39 -13.65 8.41 7.79
CA GLN A 39 -13.17 7.07 7.55
C GLN A 39 -12.05 6.79 8.57
N ALA A 40 -12.09 5.61 9.20
CA ALA A 40 -11.00 5.19 10.06
C ALA A 40 -9.78 4.96 9.16
N ALA A 41 -8.64 5.56 9.51
CA ALA A 41 -7.40 5.36 8.78
C ALA A 41 -7.03 3.86 8.75
N ALA A 42 -6.42 3.42 7.65
CA ALA A 42 -6.01 2.05 7.45
C ALA A 42 -5.18 1.54 8.64
N THR A 43 -5.55 0.38 9.19
CA THR A 43 -4.80 -0.24 10.30
C THR A 43 -3.94 -1.37 9.76
N VAL A 44 -2.64 -1.31 10.03
CA VAL A 44 -1.66 -2.33 9.63
C VAL A 44 -1.05 -2.99 10.86
N VAL A 45 -0.98 -4.33 10.84
CA VAL A 45 -0.22 -5.11 11.82
C VAL A 45 0.82 -5.93 11.07
N THR A 46 2.09 -5.53 11.18
CA THR A 46 3.22 -6.26 10.58
C THR A 46 3.41 -7.63 11.24
N LEU A 47 4.10 -8.55 10.56
CA LEU A 47 4.45 -9.88 11.12
C LEU A 47 5.49 -9.81 12.26
N GLU A 48 5.89 -8.61 12.71
CA GLU A 48 6.61 -8.43 13.97
C GLU A 48 5.67 -8.55 15.18
N GLY A 49 4.39 -8.19 15.00
CA GLY A 49 3.36 -8.20 16.03
C GLY A 49 2.44 -9.43 16.02
N GLN A 50 2.51 -10.26 14.97
CA GLN A 50 1.67 -11.46 14.80
C GLN A 50 2.37 -12.54 13.98
N ASP A 51 1.93 -13.78 14.09
CA ASP A 51 2.46 -14.87 13.27
C ASP A 51 1.84 -14.91 11.85
N ALA A 52 2.58 -15.48 10.90
CA ALA A 52 2.18 -15.55 9.50
C ALA A 52 0.91 -16.40 9.26
N ALA A 53 0.62 -17.38 10.14
CA ALA A 53 -0.58 -18.19 10.01
C ALA A 53 -1.82 -17.44 10.49
N ALA A 54 -1.74 -16.67 11.57
CA ALA A 54 -2.79 -15.75 12.02
C ALA A 54 -3.12 -14.72 10.92
N ALA A 55 -2.11 -14.12 10.29
CA ALA A 55 -2.31 -13.21 9.15
C ALA A 55 -2.96 -13.93 7.95
N ALA A 56 -2.42 -15.08 7.54
CA ALA A 56 -2.92 -15.84 6.39
C ALA A 56 -4.34 -16.40 6.60
N ASN A 57 -4.79 -16.64 7.83
CA ASN A 57 -6.17 -17.06 8.11
C ASN A 57 -7.21 -16.02 7.66
N TYR A 58 -6.86 -14.72 7.59
CA TYR A 58 -7.77 -13.70 7.02
C TYR A 58 -8.06 -13.92 5.54
N LEU A 59 -7.17 -14.60 4.80
CA LEU A 59 -7.28 -14.79 3.35
C LEU A 59 -8.20 -15.95 2.95
N VAL A 60 -8.44 -16.88 3.87
CA VAL A 60 -9.17 -18.13 3.61
C VAL A 60 -10.66 -17.84 3.56
N GLY A 61 -11.26 -18.02 2.38
CA GLY A 61 -12.70 -17.91 2.17
C GLY A 61 -13.41 -19.26 2.20
N GLU A 62 -14.61 -19.29 1.61
CA GLU A 62 -15.44 -20.50 1.55
C GLU A 62 -14.73 -21.68 0.86
N HIS A 63 -15.00 -22.89 1.38
CA HIS A 63 -14.55 -24.18 0.81
C HIS A 63 -13.03 -24.38 0.73
N VAL A 64 -12.25 -23.65 1.55
CA VAL A 64 -10.80 -23.80 1.68
C VAL A 64 -10.45 -23.96 3.16
N SER A 65 -9.43 -24.77 3.45
CA SER A 65 -8.78 -24.82 4.77
C SER A 65 -7.27 -24.56 4.65
N LEU A 66 -6.67 -24.02 5.70
CA LEU A 66 -5.26 -23.61 5.75
C LEU A 66 -4.47 -24.43 6.78
N PRO A 67 -3.89 -25.58 6.39
CA PRO A 67 -2.95 -26.32 7.23
C PRO A 67 -1.74 -25.52 7.75
N SER A 68 -1.17 -24.60 6.94
CA SER A 68 0.00 -23.82 7.34
C SER A 68 0.22 -22.60 6.46
N ALA A 69 0.82 -21.54 7.02
CA ALA A 69 1.43 -20.45 6.26
C ALA A 69 2.72 -19.96 6.92
N ALA A 70 3.63 -19.39 6.12
CA ALA A 70 4.90 -18.84 6.57
C ALA A 70 5.36 -17.71 5.63
N LEU A 71 5.95 -16.65 6.19
CA LEU A 71 6.80 -15.74 5.43
C LEU A 71 8.12 -16.49 5.14
N SER A 72 8.38 -16.80 3.87
CA SER A 72 9.54 -17.58 3.43
C SER A 72 10.70 -16.73 2.93
N LEU A 73 10.41 -15.55 2.37
CA LEU A 73 11.38 -14.51 2.05
C LEU A 73 10.88 -13.17 2.59
N GLY A 74 11.81 -12.25 2.79
CA GLY A 74 11.55 -10.92 3.33
C GLY A 74 11.58 -10.87 4.87
N ARG A 75 11.41 -9.66 5.37
CA ARG A 75 11.43 -9.29 6.77
C ARG A 75 10.01 -9.10 7.27
N ALA A 76 9.84 -9.20 8.58
CA ALA A 76 8.55 -9.10 9.23
C ALA A 76 7.81 -7.75 9.02
N VAL A 77 8.52 -6.68 8.60
CA VAL A 77 7.92 -5.37 8.21
C VAL A 77 7.31 -5.34 6.81
N GLN A 78 7.76 -6.20 5.90
CA GLN A 78 7.30 -6.26 4.50
C GLN A 78 5.95 -6.95 4.36
N ALA A 79 5.49 -7.68 5.38
CA ALA A 79 4.23 -8.41 5.35
C ALA A 79 3.38 -8.13 6.60
N GLY A 80 2.05 -8.13 6.45
CA GLY A 80 1.15 -7.84 7.55
C GLY A 80 -0.33 -7.87 7.15
N THR A 81 -1.21 -7.93 8.15
CA THR A 81 -2.65 -7.72 7.91
C THR A 81 -2.93 -6.23 7.77
N VAL A 82 -3.91 -5.94 6.92
CA VAL A 82 -4.43 -4.59 6.64
C VAL A 82 -5.93 -4.62 6.85
N ASP A 83 -6.46 -3.61 7.52
CA ASP A 83 -7.90 -3.38 7.64
C ASP A 83 -8.27 -1.94 7.27
N SER A 84 -9.42 -1.78 6.61
CA SER A 84 -10.01 -0.47 6.30
C SER A 84 -9.16 0.46 5.41
N LEU A 85 -8.35 -0.09 4.49
CA LEU A 85 -7.58 0.70 3.51
C LEU A 85 -8.48 1.24 2.39
N ASP A 86 -8.76 2.55 2.38
CA ASP A 86 -9.65 3.16 1.39
C ASP A 86 -8.93 3.51 0.08
N LEU A 87 -8.98 2.56 -0.87
CA LEU A 87 -8.49 2.73 -2.23
C LEU A 87 -9.49 3.45 -3.16
N GLY A 88 -10.60 3.99 -2.64
CA GLY A 88 -11.66 4.64 -3.44
C GLY A 88 -12.38 3.69 -4.42
N LEU A 89 -12.24 2.37 -4.23
CA LEU A 89 -12.77 1.36 -5.14
C LEU A 89 -14.27 1.08 -4.88
N PRO A 90 -15.07 0.72 -5.91
CA PRO A 90 -16.49 0.39 -5.74
C PRO A 90 -16.78 -0.79 -4.81
N SER A 91 -15.78 -1.62 -4.51
CA SER A 91 -15.83 -2.71 -3.52
C SER A 91 -15.87 -2.24 -2.07
N GLY A 92 -15.61 -0.95 -1.81
CA GLY A 92 -15.32 -0.42 -0.48
C GLY A 92 -13.84 -0.60 -0.10
N ALA A 93 -13.54 -0.29 1.16
CA ALA A 93 -12.19 -0.36 1.70
C ALA A 93 -11.64 -1.80 1.69
N PHE A 94 -10.33 -1.92 1.46
CA PHE A 94 -9.61 -3.17 1.44
C PHE A 94 -9.27 -3.64 2.86
N THR A 95 -9.55 -4.92 3.12
CA THR A 95 -9.09 -5.68 4.28
C THR A 95 -8.46 -6.98 3.76
N GLY A 96 -7.34 -7.41 4.33
CA GLY A 96 -6.58 -8.55 3.81
C GLY A 96 -5.15 -8.64 4.36
N VAL A 97 -4.24 -9.16 3.53
CA VAL A 97 -2.79 -9.22 3.81
C VAL A 97 -2.05 -8.46 2.72
N ALA A 98 -1.09 -7.63 3.10
CA ALA A 98 -0.15 -6.99 2.20
C ALA A 98 1.21 -7.68 2.24
N LEU A 99 1.89 -7.68 1.09
CA LEU A 99 3.32 -7.89 0.95
C LEU A 99 3.88 -6.69 0.18
N SER A 100 4.97 -6.10 0.62
CA SER A 100 5.63 -4.98 -0.04
C SER A 100 7.14 -5.23 -0.18
N THR A 101 7.78 -4.60 -1.15
CA THR A 101 9.25 -4.51 -1.19
C THR A 101 9.73 -3.61 -0.06
N GLY A 102 9.12 -2.43 0.09
CA GLY A 102 9.31 -1.58 1.27
C GLY A 102 8.62 -2.03 2.56
N SER A 103 8.59 -1.13 3.54
CA SER A 103 7.99 -1.39 4.86
C SER A 103 6.52 -1.00 4.91
N LEU A 104 5.66 -1.91 5.38
CA LEU A 104 4.23 -1.61 5.59
C LEU A 104 3.96 -0.66 6.77
N ARG A 105 4.96 -0.33 7.58
CA ARG A 105 4.87 0.64 8.69
C ARG A 105 5.94 1.73 8.60
N ALA A 106 5.65 2.89 9.19
CA ALA A 106 6.67 3.90 9.43
C ALA A 106 7.82 3.36 10.31
N ALA A 107 9.01 3.93 10.14
CA ALA A 107 10.16 3.60 10.97
C ALA A 107 9.95 4.05 12.42
N ASN A 108 10.43 3.23 13.35
CA ASN A 108 10.54 3.50 14.76
C ASN A 108 11.99 3.92 15.06
N PRO A 109 12.29 5.21 15.32
CA PRO A 109 13.66 5.68 15.53
C PRO A 109 14.36 5.09 16.76
N ALA A 110 13.65 4.34 17.63
CA ALA A 110 14.22 3.61 18.76
C ALA A 110 14.50 2.13 18.46
N ALA A 111 14.05 1.59 17.32
CA ALA A 111 14.31 0.21 16.91
C ALA A 111 15.62 0.12 16.12
N ALA A 112 16.65 -0.49 16.70
CA ALA A 112 17.96 -0.65 16.06
C ALA A 112 17.95 -1.56 14.81
N GLY A 113 16.83 -2.24 14.53
CA GLY A 113 16.61 -3.02 13.31
C GLY A 113 15.94 -2.25 12.19
N ASP A 114 15.41 -1.06 12.45
CA ASP A 114 14.77 -0.23 11.42
C ASP A 114 15.87 0.48 10.63
N VAL A 115 16.07 0.02 9.39
CA VAL A 115 17.11 0.49 8.47
C VAL A 115 16.48 0.72 7.10
N ASP A 116 16.88 1.82 6.46
CA ASP A 116 16.54 2.23 5.08
C ASP A 116 15.07 2.50 4.70
N PHE A 117 14.16 2.64 5.67
CA PHE A 117 12.82 3.18 5.42
C PHE A 117 12.47 4.32 6.40
N THR A 118 11.45 5.12 6.05
CA THR A 118 10.96 6.23 6.89
C THR A 118 9.44 6.27 7.05
N SER A 119 8.70 6.02 5.97
CA SER A 119 7.25 5.97 5.91
C SER A 119 6.74 4.53 5.71
N SER A 120 5.42 4.35 5.68
CA SER A 120 4.80 3.13 5.13
C SER A 120 4.81 3.23 3.61
N SER A 121 5.05 2.13 2.90
CA SER A 121 4.87 1.99 1.46
C SER A 121 3.42 1.84 1.02
N LEU A 122 2.50 1.73 1.99
CA LEU A 122 1.09 1.40 1.77
C LEU A 122 0.12 2.41 2.36
N VAL A 123 0.28 2.78 3.64
CA VAL A 123 -0.68 3.65 4.34
C VAL A 123 -0.39 5.11 4.03
N GLY A 124 -1.40 5.81 3.51
CA GLY A 124 -1.29 7.21 3.09
C GLY A 124 -1.64 8.24 4.18
N PRO A 125 -2.11 9.44 3.77
CA PRO A 125 -2.35 9.87 2.40
C PRO A 125 -1.05 9.94 1.57
N ASN A 126 -1.14 9.86 0.24
CA ASN A 126 0.05 9.97 -0.60
C ASN A 126 0.78 11.30 -0.38
N THR A 127 2.02 11.26 0.12
CA THR A 127 2.84 12.45 0.34
C THR A 127 4.11 12.53 -0.49
N LYS A 128 4.48 11.46 -1.21
CA LYS A 128 5.73 11.38 -1.99
C LYS A 128 5.52 10.57 -3.27
N LEU A 129 6.34 10.88 -4.28
CA LEU A 129 6.43 10.06 -5.49
C LEU A 129 7.47 8.91 -5.36
N THR A 130 8.11 8.82 -4.19
CA THR A 130 9.16 7.87 -3.83
C THR A 130 9.22 7.70 -2.31
N THR A 131 8.95 6.50 -1.81
CA THR A 131 9.29 5.98 -0.50
C THR A 131 10.39 4.96 -0.66
N THR A 132 11.53 5.25 -0.04
CA THR A 132 12.68 4.34 -0.09
C THR A 132 12.51 3.25 0.95
N GLY A 133 12.77 2.01 0.55
CA GLY A 133 12.59 0.83 1.39
C GLY A 133 13.51 -0.34 1.04
N ASP A 134 14.80 -0.11 0.72
CA ASP A 134 15.77 -1.22 0.52
C ASP A 134 16.11 -1.88 1.86
N LEU A 135 15.45 -3.00 2.15
CA LEU A 135 15.65 -3.75 3.38
C LEU A 135 16.73 -4.84 3.26
N GLY A 136 17.41 -4.93 2.10
CA GLY A 136 18.57 -5.77 1.83
C GLY A 136 18.29 -7.28 1.73
N GLY A 137 17.05 -7.69 1.49
CA GLY A 137 16.66 -9.08 1.34
C GLY A 137 17.13 -9.75 0.04
N PRO A 138 17.06 -11.09 -0.04
CA PRO A 138 17.29 -11.83 -1.28
C PRO A 138 16.09 -11.69 -2.24
N GLY A 139 16.33 -11.82 -3.55
CA GLY A 139 15.26 -11.98 -4.54
C GLY A 139 14.50 -13.31 -4.45
N SER A 140 13.42 -13.45 -5.25
CA SER A 140 12.63 -14.69 -5.36
C SER A 140 12.83 -15.36 -6.71
N ALA A 141 13.42 -16.56 -6.69
CA ALA A 141 13.63 -17.39 -7.89
C ALA A 141 12.32 -17.74 -8.65
N LEU A 142 11.15 -17.67 -8.00
CA LEU A 142 9.86 -17.83 -8.68
C LEU A 142 9.58 -16.63 -9.60
N LEU A 143 9.81 -15.41 -9.10
CA LEU A 143 9.66 -14.17 -9.86
C LEU A 143 10.74 -14.10 -10.96
N GLU A 144 12.01 -14.41 -10.66
CA GLU A 144 13.07 -14.43 -11.68
C GLU A 144 12.75 -15.35 -12.86
N SER A 145 12.22 -16.55 -12.59
CA SER A 145 11.77 -17.50 -13.60
C SER A 145 10.56 -17.02 -14.42
N SER A 146 9.72 -16.16 -13.83
CA SER A 146 8.46 -15.69 -14.42
C SER A 146 8.61 -14.41 -15.24
N PHE A 147 9.53 -13.52 -14.82
CA PHE A 147 9.78 -12.21 -15.43
C PHE A 147 11.09 -12.16 -16.23
N ALA A 148 11.95 -13.19 -16.13
CA ALA A 148 13.27 -13.27 -16.77
C ALA A 148 14.22 -12.11 -16.37
N ALA A 149 14.02 -11.55 -15.18
CA ALA A 149 14.83 -10.50 -14.57
C ALA A 149 15.46 -11.03 -13.27
N THR A 150 16.58 -10.45 -12.83
CA THR A 150 17.09 -10.65 -11.47
C THR A 150 16.22 -9.85 -10.50
N THR A 151 15.92 -10.41 -9.33
CA THR A 151 15.10 -9.73 -8.31
C THR A 151 15.87 -9.47 -7.03
N TYR A 152 15.42 -8.49 -6.24
CA TYR A 152 15.99 -8.11 -4.96
C TYR A 152 14.88 -7.95 -3.90
N ASP A 153 15.27 -7.93 -2.64
CA ASP A 153 14.42 -7.67 -1.46
C ASP A 153 13.00 -8.28 -1.49
N ALA A 154 12.90 -9.56 -1.85
CA ALA A 154 11.62 -10.20 -2.09
C ALA A 154 10.88 -10.50 -0.78
N ALA A 155 9.62 -10.08 -0.70
CA ALA A 155 8.67 -10.55 0.29
C ALA A 155 7.87 -11.73 -0.30
N GLU A 156 7.89 -12.90 0.37
CA GLU A 156 7.23 -14.10 -0.13
C GLU A 156 6.45 -14.82 0.97
N LEU A 157 5.12 -14.85 0.85
CA LEU A 157 4.20 -15.56 1.75
C LEU A 157 3.79 -16.89 1.10
N ARG A 158 4.12 -18.00 1.76
CA ARG A 158 3.71 -19.36 1.35
C ARG A 158 2.57 -19.85 2.21
N LEU A 159 1.55 -20.40 1.57
CA LEU A 159 0.38 -21.01 2.18
C LEU A 159 0.25 -22.44 1.65
N THR A 160 0.00 -23.41 2.53
CA THR A 160 -0.53 -24.72 2.12
C THR A 160 -2.02 -24.70 2.37
N VAL A 161 -2.82 -24.84 1.31
CA VAL A 161 -4.28 -24.86 1.39
C VAL A 161 -4.84 -26.21 0.93
N VAL A 162 -5.97 -26.63 1.49
CA VAL A 162 -6.73 -27.79 1.01
C VAL A 162 -8.10 -27.29 0.51
N PRO A 163 -8.37 -27.35 -0.81
CA PRO A 163 -9.64 -26.98 -1.40
C PRO A 163 -10.65 -28.14 -1.31
N GLU A 164 -11.92 -27.84 -1.08
CA GLU A 164 -13.01 -28.83 -1.21
C GLU A 164 -13.42 -29.03 -2.68
N GLY A 165 -13.14 -28.06 -3.55
CA GLY A 165 -13.48 -28.06 -4.97
C GLY A 165 -12.31 -28.32 -5.92
N ASP A 166 -12.59 -28.32 -7.22
CA ASP A 166 -11.61 -28.58 -8.30
C ASP A 166 -10.94 -27.30 -8.83
N LYS A 167 -11.31 -26.15 -8.26
CA LYS A 167 -10.75 -24.83 -8.58
C LYS A 167 -10.47 -24.04 -7.30
N LEU A 168 -9.38 -23.29 -7.32
CA LEU A 168 -9.17 -22.13 -6.46
C LEU A 168 -9.42 -20.84 -7.26
N ALA A 169 -10.02 -19.86 -6.61
CA ALA A 169 -10.03 -18.47 -7.05
C ALA A 169 -9.31 -17.62 -5.99
N ILE A 170 -8.43 -16.72 -6.42
CA ILE A 170 -7.64 -15.84 -5.54
C ILE A 170 -7.84 -14.40 -5.98
N VAL A 171 -8.36 -13.56 -5.08
CA VAL A 171 -8.58 -12.13 -5.29
C VAL A 171 -7.42 -11.31 -4.73
N TYR A 172 -6.85 -10.43 -5.55
CA TYR A 172 -5.68 -9.62 -5.21
C TYR A 172 -5.68 -8.27 -5.95
N HIS A 173 -4.84 -7.35 -5.50
CA HIS A 173 -4.50 -6.10 -6.18
C HIS A 173 -2.98 -5.95 -6.23
N ILE A 174 -2.49 -5.17 -7.18
CA ILE A 174 -1.11 -4.64 -7.15
C ILE A 174 -1.16 -3.12 -7.07
N GLY A 175 -0.14 -2.52 -6.47
CA GLY A 175 0.12 -1.09 -6.55
C GLY A 175 1.59 -0.80 -6.35
N SER A 176 2.02 0.37 -6.79
CA SER A 176 3.43 0.72 -6.86
C SER A 176 3.62 2.23 -6.93
N GLU A 177 4.79 2.68 -6.52
CA GLU A 177 5.25 4.04 -6.78
C GLU A 177 5.75 4.25 -8.22
N GLU A 178 6.09 3.18 -8.95
CA GLU A 178 6.64 3.22 -10.31
C GLU A 178 5.72 3.93 -11.33
N TYR A 179 4.42 4.00 -11.02
CA TYR A 179 3.42 4.72 -11.82
C TYR A 179 3.63 6.23 -11.89
N ALA A 180 4.52 6.82 -11.07
CA ALA A 180 4.95 8.22 -11.18
C ALA A 180 5.93 8.51 -12.34
N GLY A 181 5.84 7.74 -13.44
CA GLY A 181 6.68 7.87 -14.63
C GLY A 181 8.02 7.10 -14.57
N TRP A 182 8.22 6.25 -13.57
CA TRP A 182 9.42 5.43 -13.44
C TRP A 182 9.36 4.18 -14.32
N ALA A 183 8.17 3.62 -14.56
CA ALA A 183 7.97 2.49 -15.47
C ALA A 183 8.42 2.77 -16.93
N GLU A 184 8.48 4.04 -17.36
CA GLU A 184 9.05 4.45 -18.65
C GLU A 184 10.59 4.38 -18.70
N ARG A 185 11.23 4.12 -17.55
CA ARG A 185 12.69 4.08 -17.35
C ARG A 185 13.20 2.70 -16.96
N ASP A 186 12.42 1.66 -17.30
CA ASP A 186 12.68 0.24 -17.06
C ASP A 186 12.67 -0.20 -15.57
N TYR A 187 12.09 0.59 -14.67
CA TYR A 187 11.72 0.16 -13.31
C TYR A 187 10.38 -0.59 -13.37
N THR A 188 10.39 -1.91 -13.18
CA THR A 188 9.19 -2.74 -13.34
C THR A 188 9.14 -3.92 -12.35
N ASP A 189 8.82 -3.65 -11.09
CA ASP A 189 8.83 -4.64 -10.02
C ASP A 189 7.95 -5.87 -10.31
N ALA A 190 8.40 -7.00 -9.76
CA ALA A 190 7.87 -8.30 -10.10
C ALA A 190 6.78 -8.72 -9.08
N PHE A 191 5.57 -8.98 -9.57
CA PHE A 191 4.43 -9.44 -8.77
C PHE A 191 4.01 -10.86 -9.15
N GLY A 192 3.74 -11.72 -8.17
CA GLY A 192 3.39 -13.11 -8.45
C GLY A 192 2.46 -13.74 -7.43
N VAL A 193 1.31 -14.21 -7.89
CA VAL A 193 0.50 -15.23 -7.20
C VAL A 193 0.67 -16.54 -7.95
N TYR A 194 1.11 -17.58 -7.25
CA TYR A 194 1.36 -18.91 -7.78
C TYR A 194 0.43 -19.93 -7.12
N VAL A 195 0.01 -20.95 -7.88
CA VAL A 195 -0.72 -22.12 -7.36
C VAL A 195 -0.07 -23.39 -7.89
N GLY A 196 0.36 -24.28 -6.99
CA GLY A 196 1.06 -25.51 -7.36
C GLY A 196 2.35 -25.26 -8.16
N GLY A 197 3.07 -24.18 -7.85
CA GLY A 197 4.28 -23.76 -8.55
C GLY A 197 4.07 -23.14 -9.94
N ARG A 198 2.83 -22.87 -10.36
CA ARG A 198 2.50 -22.20 -11.63
C ARG A 198 2.04 -20.78 -11.39
N LEU A 199 2.54 -19.82 -12.16
CA LEU A 199 2.06 -18.43 -12.13
C LEU A 199 0.56 -18.41 -12.47
N CYS A 200 -0.23 -17.80 -11.59
CA CYS A 200 -1.68 -17.66 -11.67
C CYS A 200 -2.05 -16.19 -11.98
N SER A 201 -1.30 -15.22 -11.44
CA SER A 201 -1.51 -13.78 -11.67
C SER A 201 -1.12 -13.32 -13.08
N THR A 202 -1.96 -13.62 -14.06
CA THR A 202 -1.78 -13.24 -15.47
C THR A 202 -3.03 -12.58 -16.07
N LEU A 203 -2.84 -11.79 -17.12
CA LEU A 203 -3.89 -11.14 -17.91
C LEU A 203 -3.86 -11.67 -19.35
N GLY A 204 -4.35 -12.90 -19.50
CA GLY A 204 -4.04 -13.76 -20.65
C GLY A 204 -2.71 -14.47 -20.39
N ASP A 205 -1.81 -14.43 -21.37
CA ASP A 205 -0.47 -15.04 -21.27
C ASP A 205 0.60 -14.09 -20.66
N VAL A 206 0.21 -12.88 -20.25
CA VAL A 206 1.11 -11.84 -19.73
C VAL A 206 1.03 -11.77 -18.20
N PRO A 207 2.14 -11.81 -17.45
CA PRO A 207 2.16 -11.55 -16.01
C PRO A 207 1.53 -10.20 -15.61
N VAL A 208 0.93 -10.15 -14.44
CA VAL A 208 0.50 -8.89 -13.81
C VAL A 208 1.72 -8.11 -13.32
N GLY A 209 1.74 -6.80 -13.59
CA GLY A 209 2.80 -5.86 -13.21
C GLY A 209 2.54 -4.48 -13.81
N VAL A 210 3.36 -3.49 -13.45
CA VAL A 210 3.14 -2.07 -13.81
C VAL A 210 3.11 -1.79 -15.31
N THR A 211 3.84 -2.56 -16.10
CA THR A 211 3.82 -2.48 -17.58
C THR A 211 2.57 -3.09 -18.20
N SER A 212 1.90 -4.03 -17.52
CA SER A 212 0.70 -4.69 -18.03
C SER A 212 -0.59 -4.03 -17.56
N ILE A 213 -0.59 -3.30 -16.44
CA ILE A 213 -1.73 -2.54 -15.91
C ILE A 213 -1.33 -1.07 -15.74
N ASN A 214 -1.65 -0.22 -16.72
CA ASN A 214 -1.45 1.22 -16.66
C ASN A 214 -2.48 1.94 -17.55
N ALA A 215 -2.42 3.28 -17.57
CA ALA A 215 -3.34 4.14 -18.31
C ALA A 215 -3.42 3.86 -19.82
N ASP A 216 -2.30 3.46 -20.45
CA ASP A 216 -2.25 3.19 -21.90
C ASP A 216 -2.56 1.73 -22.25
N THR A 217 -2.11 0.78 -21.42
CA THR A 217 -2.19 -0.65 -21.73
C THR A 217 -3.52 -1.27 -21.31
N ARG A 218 -4.01 -0.94 -20.11
CA ARG A 218 -5.24 -1.53 -19.52
C ARG A 218 -5.94 -0.53 -18.57
N PRO A 219 -6.41 0.64 -19.06
CA PRO A 219 -7.00 1.68 -18.22
C PRO A 219 -8.21 1.23 -17.40
N GLN A 220 -9.01 0.26 -17.89
CA GLN A 220 -10.14 -0.29 -17.13
C GLN A 220 -9.75 -1.10 -15.88
N SER A 221 -8.46 -1.41 -15.73
CA SER A 221 -7.90 -2.18 -14.61
C SER A 221 -6.99 -1.35 -13.71
N TYR A 222 -6.74 -0.09 -14.06
CA TYR A 222 -5.78 0.82 -13.43
C TYR A 222 -6.49 2.00 -12.75
N VAL A 223 -6.01 2.40 -11.58
CA VAL A 223 -6.41 3.60 -10.86
C VAL A 223 -5.14 4.40 -10.57
N SER A 224 -5.12 5.65 -11.03
CA SER A 224 -4.02 6.57 -10.75
C SER A 224 -4.26 7.30 -9.43
N ASN A 225 -3.24 7.36 -8.59
CA ASN A 225 -3.21 8.19 -7.38
C ASN A 225 -2.22 9.34 -7.59
N LEU A 226 -2.39 10.04 -8.72
CA LEU A 226 -1.62 11.20 -9.12
C LEU A 226 -2.56 12.29 -9.63
N THR A 227 -2.16 13.55 -9.47
CA THR A 227 -2.81 14.69 -10.11
C THR A 227 -2.52 14.71 -11.62
N ALA A 228 -3.27 15.52 -12.37
CA ALA A 228 -3.07 15.68 -13.81
C ALA A 228 -1.71 16.32 -14.19
N ASP A 229 -1.01 16.94 -13.23
CA ASP A 229 0.34 17.47 -13.35
C ASP A 229 1.43 16.57 -12.73
N GLY A 230 1.06 15.35 -12.29
CA GLY A 230 2.00 14.32 -11.82
C GLY A 230 2.46 14.46 -10.37
N ALA A 231 1.75 15.24 -9.54
CA ALA A 231 1.96 15.28 -8.10
C ALA A 231 1.20 14.14 -7.38
N PRO A 232 1.54 13.80 -6.12
CA PRO A 232 0.77 12.86 -5.30
C PRO A 232 -0.74 13.13 -5.29
N GLY A 233 -1.52 12.06 -5.40
CA GLY A 233 -2.99 12.10 -5.37
C GLY A 233 -3.59 12.11 -3.96
N GLU A 234 -4.92 12.10 -3.90
CA GLU A 234 -5.70 12.26 -2.66
C GLU A 234 -6.20 10.93 -2.07
N ALA A 235 -5.84 9.76 -2.64
CA ALA A 235 -6.23 8.47 -2.06
C ALA A 235 -5.42 8.17 -0.78
N ASP A 236 -6.01 7.44 0.17
CA ASP A 236 -5.41 7.17 1.49
C ASP A 236 -4.38 6.01 1.45
N THR A 237 -3.52 6.05 0.44
CA THR A 237 -2.40 5.13 0.22
C THR A 237 -1.21 5.87 -0.35
N GLU A 238 0.02 5.48 0.01
CA GLU A 238 1.24 6.08 -0.55
C GLU A 238 1.51 5.61 -2.00
N MET A 239 0.88 4.52 -2.45
CA MET A 239 1.03 4.00 -3.82
C MET A 239 0.59 5.04 -4.86
N ASN A 240 1.47 5.40 -5.81
CA ASN A 240 1.19 6.36 -6.90
C ASN A 240 0.16 5.83 -7.92
N GLY A 241 -0.02 4.51 -7.99
CA GLY A 241 -1.10 3.89 -8.75
C GLY A 241 -1.31 2.45 -8.30
N TYR A 242 -2.50 1.92 -8.59
CA TYR A 242 -2.89 0.57 -8.17
C TYR A 242 -3.96 -0.01 -9.09
N SER A 243 -4.16 -1.32 -8.99
CA SER A 243 -5.17 -2.03 -9.75
C SER A 243 -6.53 -2.04 -9.05
N VAL A 244 -7.58 -2.16 -9.86
CA VAL A 244 -8.86 -2.71 -9.38
C VAL A 244 -8.64 -4.16 -8.88
N ALA A 245 -9.66 -4.75 -8.25
CA ALA A 245 -9.59 -6.15 -7.83
C ALA A 245 -9.37 -7.07 -9.04
N LEU A 246 -8.32 -7.89 -8.98
CA LEU A 246 -7.96 -8.91 -9.96
C LEU A 246 -8.27 -10.28 -9.36
N THR A 247 -8.71 -11.22 -10.21
CA THR A 247 -8.95 -12.60 -9.80
C THR A 247 -8.13 -13.53 -10.68
N CYS A 248 -7.30 -14.38 -10.07
CA CYS A 248 -6.73 -15.52 -10.77
C CYS A 248 -7.47 -16.80 -10.40
N THR A 249 -7.49 -17.77 -11.32
CA THR A 249 -8.12 -19.07 -11.06
C THR A 249 -7.21 -20.21 -11.48
N ALA A 250 -7.11 -21.24 -10.64
CA ALA A 250 -6.26 -22.40 -10.88
C ALA A 250 -7.05 -23.69 -10.68
N ALA A 251 -6.84 -24.67 -11.58
CA ALA A 251 -7.34 -26.02 -11.40
C ALA A 251 -6.51 -26.75 -10.33
N VAL A 252 -7.20 -27.45 -9.42
CA VAL A 252 -6.62 -28.12 -8.25
C VAL A 252 -7.31 -29.46 -8.03
N THR A 253 -6.73 -30.33 -7.19
CA THR A 253 -7.34 -31.61 -6.84
C THR A 253 -8.12 -31.48 -5.52
N PRO A 254 -9.45 -31.75 -5.50
CA PRO A 254 -10.24 -31.72 -4.27
C PRO A 254 -9.63 -32.55 -3.14
N GLY A 255 -9.60 -32.00 -1.94
CA GLY A 255 -9.11 -32.66 -0.73
C GLY A 255 -7.59 -32.92 -0.69
N GLN A 256 -6.81 -32.41 -1.65
CA GLN A 256 -5.35 -32.52 -1.65
C GLN A 256 -4.71 -31.17 -1.28
N PRO A 257 -3.63 -31.16 -0.48
CA PRO A 257 -2.90 -29.93 -0.20
C PRO A 257 -2.23 -29.39 -1.47
N VAL A 258 -2.36 -28.09 -1.71
CA VAL A 258 -1.69 -27.35 -2.77
C VAL A 258 -1.02 -26.11 -2.18
N GLU A 259 0.19 -25.81 -2.66
CA GLU A 259 0.90 -24.59 -2.27
C GLU A 259 0.35 -23.39 -3.05
N VAL A 260 0.02 -22.32 -2.34
CA VAL A 260 -0.20 -20.98 -2.88
C VAL A 260 0.96 -20.11 -2.41
N VAL A 261 1.60 -19.40 -3.34
CA VAL A 261 2.68 -18.45 -3.02
C VAL A 261 2.28 -17.07 -3.51
N ALA A 262 2.38 -16.07 -2.64
CA ALA A 262 2.30 -14.67 -3.01
C ALA A 262 3.67 -14.04 -2.84
N ALA A 263 4.16 -13.34 -3.85
CA ALA A 263 5.48 -12.75 -3.89
C ALA A 263 5.44 -11.36 -4.54
N VAL A 264 6.22 -10.43 -3.98
CA VAL A 264 6.61 -9.18 -4.62
C VAL A 264 8.12 -8.98 -4.42
N ALA A 265 8.82 -8.43 -5.41
CA ALA A 265 10.26 -8.21 -5.34
C ALA A 265 10.70 -7.06 -6.25
N ASP A 266 11.72 -6.34 -5.79
CA ASP A 266 12.36 -5.24 -6.50
C ASP A 266 13.00 -5.71 -7.81
N THR A 267 12.97 -4.85 -8.81
CA THR A 267 13.78 -4.97 -10.02
C THR A 267 14.54 -3.68 -10.31
N VAL A 268 15.80 -3.83 -10.76
CA VAL A 268 16.71 -2.72 -11.12
C VAL A 268 17.18 -1.85 -9.94
N ASP A 269 16.30 -1.33 -9.09
CA ASP A 269 16.64 -0.68 -7.80
C ASP A 269 15.62 -1.00 -6.69
N GLY A 270 15.86 -0.48 -5.47
CA GLY A 270 14.96 -0.57 -4.30
C GLY A 270 14.64 0.81 -3.71
N GLN A 271 14.47 1.82 -4.57
CA GLN A 271 14.08 3.20 -4.18
C GLN A 271 12.58 3.48 -4.36
N LEU A 272 11.86 2.57 -4.99
CA LEU A 272 10.44 2.66 -5.30
C LEU A 272 9.75 1.46 -4.68
N ASP A 273 8.77 1.70 -3.80
CA ASP A 273 8.11 0.59 -3.13
C ASP A 273 6.91 0.06 -3.94
N SER A 274 6.82 -1.27 -4.00
CA SER A 274 5.75 -2.01 -4.69
C SER A 274 5.01 -2.94 -3.74
N THR A 275 3.68 -3.00 -3.83
CA THR A 275 2.82 -3.74 -2.88
C THR A 275 1.83 -4.68 -3.58
N LEU A 276 1.84 -5.95 -3.18
CA LEU A 276 0.85 -6.98 -3.50
C LEU A 276 -0.16 -7.10 -2.34
N LEU A 277 -1.45 -6.93 -2.65
CA LEU A 277 -2.55 -6.98 -1.69
C LEU A 277 -3.42 -8.22 -1.94
N LEU A 278 -3.51 -9.13 -0.97
CA LEU A 278 -4.38 -10.32 -1.01
C LEU A 278 -5.65 -10.06 -0.20
N ALA A 279 -6.83 -10.18 -0.82
CA ALA A 279 -8.08 -9.82 -0.17
C ALA A 279 -8.49 -10.81 0.94
N ALA A 280 -9.11 -10.30 2.01
CA ALA A 280 -9.69 -11.13 3.06
C ALA A 280 -10.84 -11.99 2.52
N ASN A 281 -10.89 -13.26 2.92
CA ASN A 281 -11.72 -14.33 2.34
C ASN A 281 -11.52 -14.50 0.81
N GLY A 282 -10.44 -13.95 0.24
CA GLY A 282 -10.19 -13.87 -1.19
C GLY A 282 -9.70 -15.18 -1.83
N ILE A 283 -9.25 -16.15 -1.03
CA ILE A 283 -8.89 -17.51 -1.46
C ILE A 283 -10.10 -18.42 -1.24
N THR A 284 -10.87 -18.66 -2.29
CA THR A 284 -12.08 -19.51 -2.26
C THR A 284 -11.92 -20.75 -3.13
N SER A 285 -12.70 -21.79 -2.85
CA SER A 285 -12.84 -22.94 -3.75
C SER A 285 -14.27 -23.05 -4.26
N VAL A 286 -14.43 -23.39 -5.53
CA VAL A 286 -15.74 -23.69 -6.12
C VAL A 286 -15.92 -25.21 -6.09
N PRO A 287 -16.91 -25.76 -5.37
CA PRO A 287 -17.21 -27.18 -5.41
C PRO A 287 -17.46 -27.63 -6.86
N GLY A 288 -16.64 -28.57 -7.34
CA GLY A 288 -16.84 -29.19 -8.64
C GLY A 288 -18.19 -29.93 -8.67
N PRO A 289 -18.77 -30.20 -9.86
CA PRO A 289 -19.91 -31.10 -9.94
C PRO A 289 -19.51 -32.44 -9.30
N VAL A 290 -20.29 -32.92 -8.33
CA VAL A 290 -20.01 -34.16 -7.61
C VAL A 290 -19.89 -35.29 -8.64
N GLN A 291 -18.65 -35.65 -8.98
CA GLN A 291 -18.43 -36.82 -9.82
C GLN A 291 -18.93 -38.02 -9.01
N PRO A 292 -19.85 -38.84 -9.55
CA PRO A 292 -20.31 -40.02 -8.86
C PRO A 292 -19.08 -40.88 -8.58
N SER A 293 -18.71 -40.99 -7.31
CA SER A 293 -17.59 -41.80 -6.87
C SER A 293 -17.76 -43.19 -7.48
N PRO A 294 -16.75 -43.76 -8.16
CA PRO A 294 -16.88 -45.08 -8.75
C PRO A 294 -17.26 -46.03 -7.63
N SER A 295 -18.46 -46.62 -7.72
CA SER A 295 -18.94 -47.58 -6.72
C SER A 295 -17.83 -48.60 -6.48
N PRO A 296 -17.49 -48.91 -5.21
CA PRO A 296 -16.40 -49.84 -4.92
C PRO A 296 -16.71 -51.14 -5.66
N THR A 297 -15.88 -51.45 -6.66
CA THR A 297 -16.02 -52.69 -7.42
C THR A 297 -15.87 -53.81 -6.41
N GLU A 298 -16.91 -54.62 -6.30
CA GLU A 298 -17.05 -55.65 -5.27
C GLU A 298 -15.78 -56.49 -5.22
N ALA A 299 -15.06 -56.42 -4.10
CA ALA A 299 -13.71 -56.97 -3.99
C ALA A 299 -13.77 -58.49 -4.03
N GLN A 300 -13.54 -59.06 -5.22
CA GLN A 300 -13.48 -60.50 -5.42
C GLN A 300 -12.37 -61.10 -4.51
N PRO A 301 -12.70 -62.02 -3.59
CA PRO A 301 -11.75 -62.47 -2.58
C PRO A 301 -10.69 -63.40 -3.20
N ALA A 302 -9.43 -62.96 -3.19
CA ALA A 302 -8.31 -63.77 -3.66
C ALA A 302 -7.09 -63.67 -2.73
N ALA A 303 -6.81 -64.80 -2.05
CA ALA A 303 -5.53 -65.26 -1.50
C ALA A 303 -4.63 -64.28 -0.69
N SER A 304 -4.58 -64.53 0.62
CA SER A 304 -3.50 -64.07 1.50
C SER A 304 -2.18 -64.82 1.21
N PRO A 305 -1.02 -64.13 1.10
CA PRO A 305 0.30 -64.71 1.24
C PRO A 305 0.93 -64.40 2.61
N SER A 306 1.66 -65.38 3.14
CA SER A 306 2.20 -65.41 4.50
C SER A 306 3.24 -64.34 4.83
N ALA A 307 3.35 -64.02 6.13
CA ALA A 307 4.43 -63.20 6.68
C ALA A 307 5.80 -63.87 6.58
N THR A 308 6.85 -63.07 6.36
CA THR A 308 8.26 -63.45 6.55
C THR A 308 9.01 -62.27 7.19
N SER A 309 9.90 -62.55 8.14
CA SER A 309 10.52 -61.57 9.04
C SER A 309 11.82 -60.93 8.53
N VAL A 310 12.12 -59.76 9.10
CA VAL A 310 13.30 -58.89 8.90
C VAL A 310 14.61 -59.58 9.36
N PRO A 311 15.78 -59.17 8.83
CA PRO A 311 16.80 -58.60 9.73
C PRO A 311 17.50 -57.32 9.20
N VAL A 312 17.93 -56.50 10.15
CA VAL A 312 18.69 -55.24 9.99
C VAL A 312 20.21 -55.51 10.06
N PRO A 313 21.06 -54.66 9.43
CA PRO A 313 22.33 -54.27 10.06
C PRO A 313 22.55 -52.74 10.11
N ALA A 314 23.57 -52.32 10.86
CA ALA A 314 23.62 -51.01 11.52
C ALA A 314 24.56 -49.94 10.89
N SER A 315 24.24 -48.68 11.23
CA SER A 315 25.09 -47.51 11.54
C SER A 315 26.57 -47.45 11.11
N VAL A 316 26.96 -46.29 10.55
CA VAL A 316 28.30 -45.68 10.69
C VAL A 316 28.20 -44.15 10.82
N ASN A 317 29.17 -43.54 11.51
CA ASN A 317 29.22 -42.11 11.86
C ASN A 317 29.76 -41.19 10.73
N GLY A 318 29.55 -39.87 10.88
CA GLY A 318 30.01 -38.81 9.95
C GLY A 318 31.52 -38.48 9.99
N PRO A 319 31.94 -37.33 9.41
CA PRO A 319 31.99 -36.11 10.23
C PRO A 319 31.64 -34.80 9.48
N ALA A 320 31.71 -33.68 10.20
CA ALA A 320 31.38 -32.32 9.73
C ALA A 320 32.60 -31.51 9.23
N ALA A 321 32.36 -30.64 8.24
CA ALA A 321 33.09 -29.42 7.87
C ALA A 321 32.26 -28.71 6.77
N GLY A 322 32.30 -27.40 6.55
CA GLY A 322 32.95 -26.28 7.22
C GLY A 322 32.46 -24.98 6.54
N GLY A 323 32.37 -23.86 7.26
CA GLY A 323 31.73 -22.65 6.73
C GLY A 323 32.62 -21.81 5.82
N THR A 324 31.99 -20.99 4.96
CA THR A 324 32.60 -19.79 4.38
C THR A 324 31.60 -18.64 4.39
N THR A 325 31.82 -17.66 5.26
CA THR A 325 31.23 -16.33 5.13
C THR A 325 31.87 -15.61 3.93
N ARG A 326 31.06 -14.93 3.10
CA ARG A 326 31.58 -14.03 2.06
C ARG A 326 31.43 -12.58 2.53
N PRO A 327 32.46 -11.72 2.39
CA PRO A 327 32.36 -10.32 2.85
C PRO A 327 31.38 -9.53 1.97
N GLY A 328 30.59 -8.66 2.61
CA GLY A 328 29.87 -7.61 1.90
C GLY A 328 30.84 -6.53 1.37
N SER A 329 30.48 -5.94 0.24
CA SER A 329 31.15 -4.76 -0.31
C SER A 329 30.22 -3.56 -0.14
N PRO A 330 30.68 -2.42 0.42
CA PRO A 330 29.85 -1.23 0.51
C PRO A 330 29.75 -0.57 -0.87
N LEU A 331 28.52 -0.37 -1.36
CA LEU A 331 28.24 0.53 -2.48
C LEU A 331 27.84 1.92 -1.94
N ALA A 332 28.04 2.93 -2.78
CA ALA A 332 28.18 4.30 -2.33
C ALA A 332 26.82 5.02 -2.17
N VAL A 333 26.63 5.66 -1.02
CA VAL A 333 25.57 6.64 -0.81
C VAL A 333 25.75 7.82 -1.77
N THR A 334 24.83 7.97 -2.71
CA THR A 334 24.70 9.19 -3.54
C THR A 334 23.32 9.83 -3.35
N GLY A 335 22.94 10.05 -2.09
CA GLY A 335 21.82 10.94 -1.76
C GLY A 335 22.14 12.38 -2.17
N VAL A 336 21.22 13.01 -2.90
CA VAL A 336 21.27 14.44 -3.26
C VAL A 336 20.04 15.18 -2.74
N ASP A 337 19.95 15.26 -1.41
CA ASP A 337 18.94 16.07 -0.72
C ASP A 337 19.04 17.54 -1.13
N SER A 338 18.05 17.99 -1.91
CA SER A 338 17.94 19.37 -2.36
C SER A 338 17.20 20.25 -1.34
N ALA A 339 17.68 20.30 -0.09
CA ALA A 339 17.21 21.24 0.92
C ALA A 339 18.31 21.59 1.94
N SER A 340 18.93 22.77 1.80
CA SER A 340 19.81 23.30 2.84
C SER A 340 19.57 24.80 3.08
N LEU A 341 19.75 25.21 4.34
CA LEU A 341 19.65 26.57 4.89
C LEU A 341 18.20 27.09 5.00
N VAL A 342 17.72 27.55 6.15
CA VAL A 342 18.41 28.43 7.12
C VAL A 342 18.26 27.95 8.58
N THR A 343 19.36 27.98 9.32
CA THR A 343 19.39 27.85 10.79
C THR A 343 19.14 29.18 11.49
N GLY A 344 18.35 29.18 12.56
CA GLY A 344 18.06 30.37 13.38
C GLY A 344 17.52 30.01 14.76
N VAL A 345 18.39 30.03 15.78
CA VAL A 345 18.10 29.62 17.16
C VAL A 345 17.30 30.69 17.92
N GLY A 346 16.35 30.26 18.77
CA GLY A 346 15.76 31.13 19.80
C GLY A 346 14.68 30.47 20.68
N LEU A 347 15.05 30.03 21.90
CA LEU A 347 14.08 29.72 22.96
C LEU A 347 13.56 31.00 23.62
N ALA A 348 12.25 31.10 23.88
CA ALA A 348 11.68 31.90 24.97
C ALA A 348 10.28 31.40 25.37
N VAL A 349 9.87 31.69 26.61
CA VAL A 349 8.68 31.13 27.29
C VAL A 349 7.44 32.03 27.18
N ALA A 350 6.27 31.39 27.25
CA ALA A 350 4.88 31.88 27.30
C ALA A 350 4.58 33.29 27.86
N ALA A 351 3.56 33.94 27.28
CA ALA A 351 2.43 34.55 28.02
C ALA A 351 1.27 35.01 27.10
N VAL A 352 0.07 35.14 27.69
CA VAL A 352 -1.20 35.59 27.09
C VAL A 352 -1.18 37.09 26.73
N GLY A 353 -1.84 37.48 25.62
CA GLY A 353 -2.19 38.89 25.38
C GLY A 353 -2.89 39.15 24.04
N ALA A 354 -4.17 39.54 24.08
CA ALA A 354 -4.88 40.03 22.89
C ALA A 354 -4.50 41.49 22.57
N GLY A 355 -4.29 41.81 21.30
CA GLY A 355 -4.01 43.18 20.86
C GLY A 355 -3.89 43.32 19.35
N ALA A 356 -4.90 43.88 18.70
CA ALA A 356 -4.84 44.22 17.29
C ALA A 356 -4.06 45.53 17.07
N ALA A 357 -3.10 45.53 16.14
CA ALA A 357 -2.45 46.74 15.64
C ALA A 357 -2.16 46.60 14.13
N ALA A 358 -2.63 47.55 13.34
CA ALA A 358 -2.49 47.53 11.89
C ALA A 358 -1.08 47.98 11.45
N LEU A 359 -0.42 47.19 10.59
CA LEU A 359 0.89 47.53 10.04
C LEU A 359 0.75 48.26 8.69
N VAL A 360 1.16 49.53 8.66
CA VAL A 360 1.16 50.36 7.44
C VAL A 360 2.38 50.02 6.57
N ILE A 361 2.15 49.36 5.44
CA ILE A 361 3.21 49.06 4.46
C ILE A 361 3.51 50.30 3.61
N SER A 362 4.66 50.94 3.85
CA SER A 362 5.16 52.01 2.98
C SER A 362 5.82 51.44 1.72
N ARG A 363 5.29 51.80 0.53
CA ARG A 363 5.88 51.41 -0.76
C ARG A 363 7.14 52.22 -1.05
N ARG A 364 8.32 51.60 -1.04
CA ARG A 364 9.52 52.17 -1.70
C ARG A 364 9.57 51.73 -3.17
N ARG A 365 9.47 52.70 -4.08
CA ARG A 365 9.72 52.51 -5.52
C ARG A 365 11.20 52.19 -5.73
N ARG A 366 11.53 51.17 -6.53
CA ARG A 366 12.85 51.05 -7.17
C ARG A 366 12.78 51.76 -8.52
N THR A 367 13.71 52.69 -8.76
CA THR A 367 13.91 53.33 -10.06
C THR A 367 14.66 52.40 -11.00
N ALA A 368 14.35 52.49 -12.30
CA ALA A 368 15.07 51.78 -13.34
C ALA A 368 16.53 52.25 -13.45
N ARG A 369 17.40 51.37 -13.94
CA ARG A 369 18.78 51.69 -14.31
C ARG A 369 18.85 51.72 -15.84
N GLU A 370 19.17 52.87 -16.40
CA GLU A 370 19.33 53.03 -17.85
C GLU A 370 20.57 52.30 -18.36
N VAL A 371 20.48 51.84 -19.61
CA VAL A 371 21.60 51.32 -20.41
C VAL A 371 22.20 52.52 -21.15
N SER A 372 23.54 52.60 -21.17
CA SER A 372 24.26 53.49 -22.08
C SER A 372 25.24 52.65 -22.88
N GLU A 373 25.26 52.86 -24.19
CA GLU A 373 26.15 52.21 -25.13
C GLU A 373 27.59 52.77 -25.03
N GLN A 374 28.58 51.88 -25.13
CA GLN A 374 29.76 51.99 -26.01
C GLN A 374 30.39 50.60 -26.18
#